data_AF-A0A8T0IFM0-F1
#
_entry.id   AF-A0A8T0IFM0-F1
#
_cell.length_a   1.000
_cell.length_b   1.000
_cell.length_c   1.000
_cell.angle_alpha   90.00
_cell.angle_beta   90.00
_cell.angle_gamma   90.00
#
_symmetry.space_group_name_H-M   'P 1'
#
loop_
_entity.id
_entity.type
_entity.pdbx_description
1 polymer ?
#
loop_
_entity_poly.entity_id
_entity_poly.type
_entity_poly.pdbx_seq_one_letter_code
_entity_poly.pdbx_strand_id
1 'polypeptide(L)'
;MAPEVIKGDGYGRRADIWSVGCTVVEMLTAVHPWPGMDNTWTAIFHIAKASSGPPIPEGITEVIEDFLSRCFQLDPRKRPTSTELLQHPFVAETPPET
;
A
#
# COMPACT_ATOMS: atom_id res chain seq x y z
N MET A 1 -6.45 -3.81 4.49
CA MET A 1 -6.89 -4.98 3.68
C MET A 1 -6.98 -4.57 2.23
N ALA A 2 -6.60 -5.45 1.30
CA ALA A 2 -6.71 -5.16 -0.13
C ALA A 2 -8.18 -5.23 -0.61
N PRO A 3 -8.58 -4.46 -1.64
CA PRO A 3 -9.96 -4.40 -2.11
C PRO A 3 -10.55 -5.75 -2.55
N GLU A 4 -9.76 -6.58 -3.24
CA GLU A 4 -10.19 -7.89 -3.73
C GLU A 4 -10.51 -8.87 -2.59
N VAL A 5 -9.80 -8.74 -1.46
CA VAL A 5 -10.02 -9.57 -0.27
C VAL A 5 -11.34 -9.19 0.40
N ILE A 6 -11.65 -7.89 0.45
CA ILE A 6 -12.91 -7.38 1.00
C ILE A 6 -14.10 -7.82 0.13
N LYS A 7 -13.93 -7.81 -1.20
CA LYS A 7 -14.98 -8.18 -2.16
C LYS A 7 -15.21 -9.69 -2.26
N GLY A 8 -14.29 -10.51 -1.74
CA GLY A 8 -14.34 -11.96 -1.87
C GLY A 8 -13.93 -12.46 -3.27
N ASP A 9 -13.30 -11.60 -4.08
CA ASP A 9 -12.84 -11.93 -5.45
C ASP A 9 -11.60 -12.84 -5.45
N GLY A 10 -11.03 -13.09 -4.27
CA GLY A 10 -9.91 -13.99 -4.04
C GLY A 10 -8.89 -13.41 -3.07
N TYR A 11 -8.03 -14.28 -2.55
CA TYR A 11 -6.87 -13.91 -1.74
C TYR A 11 -5.62 -14.53 -2.35
N GLY A 12 -4.51 -13.79 -2.31
CA GLY A 12 -3.23 -14.29 -2.80
C GLY A 12 -2.09 -13.31 -2.49
N ARG A 13 -0.87 -13.68 -2.87
CA ARG A 13 0.37 -12.96 -2.53
C ARG A 13 0.35 -11.47 -2.89
N ARG A 14 -0.42 -11.08 -3.92
CA ARG A 14 -0.58 -9.67 -4.34
C ARG A 14 -1.40 -8.84 -3.34
N ALA A 15 -2.23 -9.46 -2.52
CA ALA A 15 -2.93 -8.79 -1.41
C ALA A 15 -1.94 -8.40 -0.30
N ASP A 16 -0.90 -9.21 -0.08
CA ASP A 16 0.14 -8.89 0.91
C ASP A 16 0.97 -7.68 0.46
N ILE A 17 1.18 -7.52 -0.85
CA ILE A 17 1.85 -6.33 -1.43
C ILE A 17 1.09 -5.04 -1.13
N TRP A 18 -0.24 -5.07 -1.19
CA TRP A 18 -1.06 -3.94 -0.77
C TRP A 18 -0.87 -3.63 0.71
N SER A 19 -0.88 -4.67 1.55
CA SER A 19 -0.69 -4.51 3.00
C SER A 19 0.69 -3.94 3.33
N VAL A 20 1.74 -4.33 2.61
CA VAL A 20 3.08 -3.73 2.73
C VAL A 20 3.04 -2.23 2.44
N GLY A 21 2.38 -1.81 1.35
CA GLY A 21 2.19 -0.40 1.06
C GLY A 21 1.48 0.34 2.20
N CYS A 22 0.42 -0.24 2.76
CA CYS A 22 -0.27 0.35 3.92
C CYS A 22 0.67 0.48 5.13
N THR A 23 1.46 -0.54 5.44
CA THR A 23 2.45 -0.48 6.54
C THR A 23 3.49 0.60 6.31
N VAL A 24 3.97 0.80 5.09
CA VAL A 24 4.90 1.90 4.77
C VAL A 24 4.26 3.26 5.03
N VAL A 25 3.01 3.47 4.61
CA VAL A 25 2.25 4.70 4.92
C VAL A 25 2.12 4.90 6.44
N GLU A 26 1.80 3.85 7.18
CA GLU A 26 1.69 3.91 8.64
C GLU A 26 3.03 4.27 9.31
N MET A 27 4.14 3.72 8.83
CA MET A 27 5.47 4.06 9.36
C MET A 27 5.87 5.51 9.04
N LEU A 28 5.51 6.02 7.86
CA LEU A 28 5.84 7.39 7.45
C LEU A 28 5.01 8.44 8.19
N THR A 29 3.75 8.14 8.48
CA THR A 29 2.79 9.12 9.01
C THR A 29 2.45 8.92 10.49
N ALA A 30 2.84 7.78 11.07
CA ALA A 30 2.42 7.30 12.39
C ALA A 30 0.88 7.21 12.56
N VAL A 31 0.12 7.24 11.47
CA VAL A 31 -1.35 7.12 11.46
C VAL A 31 -1.81 6.09 10.43
N HIS A 32 -3.04 5.60 10.58
CA HIS A 32 -3.61 4.69 9.59
C HIS A 32 -3.75 5.35 8.21
N PRO A 33 -3.71 4.57 7.10
CA PRO A 33 -3.77 5.11 5.74
C PRO A 33 -5.05 5.90 5.44
N TRP A 34 -6.14 5.65 6.18
CA TRP A 34 -7.37 6.43 6.13
C TRP A 34 -7.66 7.02 7.52
N PRO A 35 -7.08 8.18 7.86
CA PRO A 35 -7.32 8.82 9.14
C PRO A 35 -8.79 9.28 9.27
N GLY A 36 -9.36 9.20 10.48
CA GLY A 36 -10.75 9.57 10.78
C GLY A 36 -11.80 8.50 10.49
N MET A 37 -11.39 7.29 10.09
CA MET A 37 -12.26 6.12 10.07
C MET A 37 -12.11 5.34 11.38
N ASP A 38 -12.74 5.85 12.44
CA ASP A 38 -12.56 5.37 13.82
C ASP A 38 -13.05 3.93 14.05
N ASN A 39 -13.80 3.37 13.12
CA ASN A 39 -14.24 1.98 13.17
C ASN A 39 -13.78 1.20 11.92
N THR A 40 -13.41 -0.06 12.15
CA THR A 40 -12.91 -0.97 11.12
C THR A 40 -13.92 -1.18 9.99
N TRP A 41 -15.22 -1.17 10.30
CA TRP A 41 -16.27 -1.35 9.30
C TRP A 41 -16.33 -0.20 8.29
N THR A 42 -16.16 1.04 8.72
CA THR A 42 -16.11 2.23 7.87
C THR A 42 -14.94 2.12 6.90
N ALA A 43 -13.76 1.72 7.38
CA ALA A 43 -12.61 1.47 6.53
C ALA A 43 -12.88 0.35 5.52
N ILE A 44 -13.46 -0.78 5.94
CA ILE A 44 -13.83 -1.88 5.04
C ILE A 44 -14.82 -1.41 3.96
N PHE A 45 -15.90 -0.71 4.34
CA PHE A 45 -16.90 -0.19 3.41
C PHE A 45 -16.31 0.85 2.45
N HIS A 46 -15.42 1.71 2.94
CA HIS A 46 -14.70 2.67 2.11
C HIS A 46 -13.87 1.95 1.06
N ILE A 47 -13.02 1.01 1.46
CA ILE A 47 -12.14 0.27 0.54
C ILE A 47 -12.96 -0.57 -0.45
N ALA A 48 -14.09 -1.16 -0.02
CA ALA A 48 -14.98 -1.91 -0.91
C ALA A 48 -15.52 -1.05 -2.06
N LYS A 49 -15.80 0.23 -1.78
CA LYS A 49 -16.36 1.21 -2.73
C LYS A 49 -15.29 2.07 -3.41
N ALA A 50 -14.05 2.04 -2.93
CA ALA A 50 -12.99 2.91 -3.39
C ALA A 50 -12.61 2.62 -4.85
N SER A 51 -12.43 3.69 -5.63
CA SER A 51 -11.93 3.68 -7.01
C SER A 51 -10.44 4.03 -7.09
N SER A 52 -9.77 4.21 -5.94
CA SER A 52 -8.34 4.46 -5.81
C SER A 52 -7.78 3.80 -4.55
N GLY A 53 -6.46 3.72 -4.45
CA GLY A 53 -5.76 3.28 -3.25
C GLY A 53 -5.83 4.28 -2.10
N PRO A 54 -5.16 3.97 -0.96
CA PRO A 54 -4.95 4.93 0.11
C PRO A 54 -4.28 6.21 -0.41
N PRO A 55 -4.53 7.37 0.23
CA PRO A 55 -3.82 8.60 -0.10
C PRO A 55 -2.31 8.42 0.15
N ILE A 56 -1.51 8.90 -0.79
CA ILE A 56 -0.05 8.95 -0.62
C ILE A 56 0.29 10.17 0.25
N PRO A 57 1.11 10.02 1.31
CA PRO A 57 1.53 11.14 2.15
C PRO A 57 2.30 12.21 1.39
N GLU A 58 2.13 13.48 1.77
CA GLU A 58 2.94 14.58 1.26
C GLU A 58 4.33 14.62 1.92
N GLY A 59 5.29 15.30 1.26
CA GLY A 59 6.64 15.51 1.82
C GLY A 59 7.57 14.29 1.74
N ILE A 60 7.18 13.25 1.00
CA ILE A 60 8.00 12.08 0.70
C ILE A 60 8.80 12.28 -0.60
N THR A 61 9.82 11.45 -0.82
CA THR A 61 10.58 11.47 -2.07
C THR A 61 9.80 10.80 -3.20
N GLU A 62 10.08 11.17 -4.46
CA GLU A 62 9.50 10.54 -5.65
C GLU A 62 9.73 9.02 -5.68
N VAL A 63 10.85 8.56 -5.11
CA VAL A 63 11.18 7.13 -4.98
C VAL A 63 10.17 6.40 -4.08
N ILE A 64 9.79 7.00 -2.95
CA ILE A 64 8.80 6.41 -2.04
C ILE A 64 7.41 6.51 -2.67
N GLU A 65 7.08 7.63 -3.33
CA GLU A 65 5.83 7.80 -4.05
C GLU A 65 5.64 6.72 -5.13
N ASP A 66 6.65 6.47 -5.97
CA ASP A 66 6.61 5.40 -6.99
C ASP A 66 6.39 4.03 -6.34
N PHE A 67 7.12 3.72 -5.26
CA PHE A 67 6.95 2.46 -4.52
C PHE A 67 5.51 2.25 -4.04
N LEU A 68 4.92 3.28 -3.41
CA LEU A 68 3.55 3.24 -2.90
C LEU A 68 2.53 3.13 -4.04
N SER A 69 2.72 3.88 -5.12
CA SER A 69 1.83 3.84 -6.30
C SER A 69 1.75 2.45 -6.93
N ARG A 70 2.86 1.70 -6.93
CA ARG A 70 2.93 0.31 -7.40
C ARG A 70 2.25 -0.66 -6.46
N CYS A 71 2.38 -0.46 -5.14
CA CYS A 71 1.70 -1.28 -4.13
C CYS A 71 0.17 -1.11 -4.18
N PHE A 72 -0.30 0.10 -4.47
CA PHE A 72 -1.73 0.47 -4.42
C PHE A 72 -2.47 0.35 -5.76
N GLN A 73 -1.96 -0.45 -6.70
CA GLN A 73 -2.70 -0.80 -7.91
C GLN A 73 -3.99 -1.55 -7.54
N LEU A 74 -5.15 -1.09 -8.03
CA LEU A 74 -6.41 -1.76 -7.73
C LEU A 74 -6.50 -3.15 -8.34
N ASP A 75 -6.03 -3.33 -9.58
CA ASP A 75 -5.92 -4.65 -10.20
C ASP A 75 -4.73 -5.40 -9.56
N PRO A 76 -4.97 -6.50 -8.82
CA PRO A 76 -3.90 -7.25 -8.16
C PRO A 76 -2.85 -7.79 -9.12
N ARG A 77 -3.20 -7.98 -10.40
CA ARG A 77 -2.27 -8.47 -11.45
C ARG A 77 -1.28 -7.41 -11.90
N LYS A 78 -1.60 -6.12 -11.69
CA LYS A 78 -0.72 -4.99 -11.99
C LYS A 78 0.22 -4.66 -10.84
N ARG A 79 -0.05 -5.16 -9.63
CA ARG A 79 0.89 -5.01 -8.51
C ARG A 79 2.15 -5.83 -8.79
N PRO A 80 3.35 -5.34 -8.45
CA PRO A 80 4.60 -6.09 -8.54
C PRO A 80 4.64 -7.24 -7.51
N THR A 81 5.56 -8.19 -7.72
CA THR A 81 5.80 -9.31 -6.82
C THR A 81 6.69 -8.83 -5.69
N SER A 82 6.81 -9.60 -4.62
CA SER A 82 7.78 -9.28 -3.56
C SER A 82 9.20 -9.25 -4.11
N THR A 83 9.55 -10.16 -5.02
CA THR A 83 10.87 -10.19 -5.67
C THR A 83 11.13 -8.93 -6.51
N GLU A 84 10.14 -8.46 -7.27
CA GLU A 84 10.25 -7.22 -8.04
C GLU A 84 10.32 -5.99 -7.13
N LEU A 85 9.56 -5.95 -6.03
CA LEU A 85 9.62 -4.84 -5.07
C LEU A 85 10.94 -4.77 -4.29
N LEU A 86 11.57 -5.91 -4.00
CA LEU A 86 12.89 -5.94 -3.36
C LEU A 86 13.98 -5.29 -4.22
N GLN A 87 13.77 -5.21 -5.53
CA GLN A 87 14.68 -4.54 -6.47
C GLN A 87 14.37 -3.05 -6.63
N HIS A 88 13.27 -2.55 -6.04
CA HIS A 88 12.89 -1.15 -6.14
C HIS A 88 13.91 -0.26 -5.41
N PRO A 89 14.29 0.92 -5.93
CA PRO A 89 15.31 1.78 -5.30
C PRO A 89 15.04 2.09 -3.83
N PHE A 90 13.77 2.30 -3.45
CA PHE A 90 13.34 2.46 -2.05
C PHE A 90 13.87 1.37 -1.09
N VAL A 91 14.00 0.13 -1.56
CA VAL A 91 14.40 -1.02 -0.74
C VAL A 91 15.84 -1.46 -1.05
N ALA A 92 16.25 -1.36 -2.31
CA ALA A 92 17.53 -1.85 -2.78
C ALA A 92 18.70 -0.92 -2.44
N GLU A 93 18.45 0.38 -2.25
CA GLU A 93 19.49 1.31 -1.82
C GLU A 93 19.77 1.12 -0.33
N THR A 94 20.92 0.54 0.01
CA THR A 94 21.43 0.57 1.37
C THR A 94 21.70 2.02 1.78
N PRO A 95 21.15 2.50 2.91
CA PRO A 95 21.55 3.79 3.44
C PRO A 95 23.08 3.77 3.68
N PRO A 96 23.77 4.91 3.47
CA PRO A 96 25.19 4.99 3.79
C PRO A 96 25.41 4.59 5.26
N GLU A 97 26.39 3.73 5.51
CA GLU A 97 26.80 3.36 6.88
C GLU A 97 27.14 4.65 7.66
N THR A 98 26.36 4.92 8.71
CA THR A 98 26.58 6.04 9.64
C THR A 98 27.58 5.70 10.72
#